data_AF-A0A9D1L2R3-F1
#
_entry.id   AF-A0A9D1L2R3-F1
#
_cell.length_a   1.000
_cell.length_b   1.000
_cell.length_c   1.000
_cell.angle_alpha   90.00
_cell.angle_beta   90.00
_cell.angle_gamma   90.00
#
_symmetry.space_group_name_H-M   'P 1'
#
loop_
_entity.id
_entity.type
_entity.pdbx_description
1 polymer ?
#
loop_
_entity_poly.entity_id
_entity_poly.type
_entity_poly.pdbx_seq_one_letter_code
_entity_poly.pdbx_strand_id
1 'polypeptide(L)'
;MVEKETGEFIGNIEIMSQNDGIGEIGISITSEKQDRHYGTEAMKRIIEYGYNELKLNGFELNVYKTNPRAIHCYENVGFVNVGSGKEDDDIHMMLKK
;
A
#
# COMPACT_ATOMS: atom_id res chain seq x y z
N MET A 1 11.49 6.25 -1.43
CA MET A 1 12.15 4.93 -1.55
C MET A 1 13.23 5.01 -2.62
N VAL A 2 14.38 4.38 -2.40
CA VAL A 2 15.51 4.35 -3.35
C VAL A 2 16.02 2.93 -3.54
N GLU A 3 16.49 2.61 -4.75
CA GLU A 3 17.12 1.32 -5.06
C GLU A 3 18.50 1.25 -4.40
N LYS A 4 18.78 0.19 -3.64
CA LYS A 4 19.97 0.11 -2.77
C LYS A 4 21.28 0.17 -3.56
N GLU A 5 21.31 -0.43 -4.74
CA GLU A 5 22.53 -0.54 -5.55
C GLU A 5 22.85 0.75 -6.32
N THR A 6 21.83 1.44 -6.81
CA THR A 6 21.99 2.58 -7.73
C THR A 6 21.72 3.92 -7.05
N GLY A 7 20.98 3.94 -5.94
CA GLY A 7 20.47 5.15 -5.30
C GLY A 7 19.31 5.80 -6.06
N GLU A 8 18.85 5.22 -7.17
CA GLU A 8 17.78 5.79 -7.99
C GLU A 8 16.44 5.80 -7.26
N PHE A 9 15.65 6.85 -7.50
CA PHE A 9 14.34 7.00 -6.89
C PHE A 9 13.35 5.97 -7.44
N ILE A 10 12.75 5.20 -6.55
CA ILE A 10 11.72 4.19 -6.88
C ILE A 10 10.32 4.79 -6.82
N GLY A 11 10.06 5.66 -5.84
CA GLY A 11 8.72 6.12 -5.51
C GLY A 11 8.55 6.45 -4.04
N ASN A 12 7.31 6.69 -3.62
CA ASN A 12 6.96 7.00 -2.24
C ASN A 12 6.00 5.95 -1.65
N ILE A 13 6.11 5.73 -0.34
CA ILE A 13 5.13 5.00 0.45
C ILE A 13 4.98 5.72 1.80
N GLU A 14 3.76 5.86 2.27
CA GLU A 14 3.45 6.57 3.51
C GLU A 14 2.18 6.04 4.16
N ILE A 15 2.07 6.29 5.47
CA ILE A 15 0.79 6.21 6.19
C ILE A 15 0.27 7.65 6.23
N MET A 16 -0.72 7.96 5.38
CA MET A 16 -1.24 9.32 5.17
C MET A 16 -2.04 9.82 6.37
N SER A 17 -2.78 8.93 7.01
CA SER A 17 -3.60 9.23 8.19
C SER A 17 -3.76 8.00 9.08
N GLN A 18 -4.16 8.22 10.33
CA GLN A 18 -4.50 7.17 11.27
C GLN A 18 -5.81 7.53 11.96
N ASN A 19 -6.80 6.64 11.89
CA ASN A 19 -8.09 6.78 12.56
C ASN A 19 -8.41 5.48 13.30
N ASP A 20 -8.73 5.56 14.59
CA ASP A 20 -9.09 4.41 15.44
C ASP A 20 -8.12 3.21 15.35
N GLY A 21 -6.82 3.49 15.19
CA GLY A 21 -5.78 2.47 15.08
C GLY A 21 -5.68 1.82 13.69
N ILE A 22 -6.40 2.32 12.68
CA ILE A 22 -6.27 1.92 11.28
C ILE A 22 -5.46 2.99 10.54
N GLY A 23 -4.40 2.57 9.85
CA GLY A 23 -3.56 3.46 9.03
C GLY A 23 -3.96 3.44 7.56
N GLU A 24 -4.18 4.61 6.95
CA GLU A 24 -4.41 4.71 5.50
C GLU A 24 -3.06 4.75 4.77
N ILE A 25 -2.80 3.79 3.89
CA ILE A 25 -1.54 3.71 3.12
C ILE A 25 -1.69 4.39 1.76
N GLY A 26 -0.74 5.26 1.44
CA GLY A 26 -0.50 5.78 0.09
C GLY A 26 0.78 5.20 -0.49
N ILE A 27 0.77 4.79 -1.76
CA ILE A 27 1.97 4.31 -2.47
C ILE A 27 1.96 4.76 -3.92
N SER A 28 3.14 5.15 -4.41
CA SER A 28 3.40 5.38 -5.83
C SER A 28 4.76 4.83 -6.22
N ILE A 29 4.84 4.19 -7.39
CA ILE A 29 6.08 3.66 -7.97
C ILE A 29 6.25 4.27 -9.35
N THR A 30 7.41 4.86 -9.63
CA THR A 30 7.75 5.43 -10.93
C THR A 30 7.62 4.38 -12.02
N SER A 31 7.19 4.76 -13.22
CA SER A 31 6.93 3.84 -14.34
C SER A 31 8.10 2.91 -14.64
N GLU A 32 9.33 3.42 -14.59
CA GLU A 32 10.56 2.68 -14.86
C GLU A 32 10.91 1.62 -13.79
N LYS A 33 10.31 1.72 -12.60
CA LYS A 33 10.56 0.82 -11.46
C LYS A 33 9.36 -0.10 -11.17
N GLN A 34 8.34 -0.11 -12.03
CA GLN A 34 7.20 -1.01 -11.95
C GLN A 34 7.60 -2.45 -12.33
N ASP A 35 6.80 -3.44 -11.94
CA ASP A 35 6.98 -4.86 -12.27
C ASP A 35 8.32 -5.48 -11.80
N ARG A 36 8.94 -4.85 -10.79
CA ARG A 36 10.19 -5.28 -10.15
C ARG A 36 10.01 -5.65 -8.68
N HIS A 37 8.77 -5.93 -8.26
CA HIS A 37 8.40 -6.31 -6.88
C HIS A 37 8.59 -5.24 -5.79
N TYR A 38 9.01 -4.02 -6.14
CA TYR A 38 9.19 -2.94 -5.16
C TYR A 38 7.91 -2.56 -4.40
N GLY A 39 6.75 -2.59 -5.06
CA GLY A 39 5.47 -2.33 -4.39
C GLY A 39 5.19 -3.32 -3.26
N THR A 40 5.37 -4.62 -3.53
CA THR A 40 5.15 -5.68 -2.54
C THR A 40 6.16 -5.60 -1.38
N GLU A 41 7.43 -5.34 -1.67
CA GLU A 41 8.45 -5.14 -0.62
C GLU A 41 8.12 -3.94 0.27
N ALA A 42 7.79 -2.80 -0.35
CA ALA A 42 7.43 -1.57 0.35
C ALA A 42 6.20 -1.77 1.25
N MET A 43 5.15 -2.42 0.73
CA MET A 43 3.94 -2.73 1.49
C MET A 43 4.25 -3.61 2.70
N LYS A 44 4.98 -4.72 2.52
CA LYS A 44 5.37 -5.59 3.65
C LYS A 44 6.10 -4.81 4.74
N ARG A 45 7.02 -3.93 4.34
CA ARG A 45 7.84 -3.17 5.28
C ARG A 45 7.04 -2.12 6.06
N ILE A 46 6.15 -1.39 5.39
CA ILE A 46 5.33 -0.38 6.09
C ILE A 46 4.26 -1.02 6.98
N ILE A 47 3.71 -2.17 6.58
CA ILE A 47 2.77 -2.96 7.40
C ILE A 47 3.47 -3.45 8.68
N GLU A 48 4.66 -4.04 8.53
CA GLU A 48 5.47 -4.49 9.66
C GLU A 48 5.79 -3.33 10.61
N TYR A 49 6.22 -2.19 10.07
CA TYR A 49 6.48 -0.98 10.84
C TYR A 49 5.23 -0.49 11.58
N GLY A 50 4.08 -0.41 10.90
CA GLY A 50 2.85 0.08 11.52
C GLY A 50 2.32 -0.86 12.62
N TYR A 51 2.49 -2.17 12.49
CA TYR A 51 2.15 -3.12 13.55
C TYR A 51 3.13 -3.11 14.73
N ASN A 52 4.44 -3.10 14.44
CA ASN A 52 5.47 -3.28 15.47
C ASN A 52 5.79 -1.98 16.19
N GLU A 53 5.89 -0.87 15.48
CA GLU A 53 6.32 0.41 16.04
C GLU A 53 5.13 1.31 16.37
N LEU A 54 4.19 1.47 15.44
CA LEU A 54 3.03 2.38 15.63
C LEU A 54 1.86 1.75 16.38
N LYS A 55 1.89 0.44 16.62
CA LYS A 55 0.82 -0.33 17.29
C LYS A 55 -0.55 -0.19 16.62
N LEU A 56 -0.57 -0.09 15.29
CA LEU A 56 -1.81 -0.13 14.52
C LEU A 56 -2.49 -1.51 14.65
N ASN A 57 -3.81 -1.52 14.45
CA ASN A 57 -4.66 -2.72 14.45
C ASN A 57 -5.04 -3.17 13.02
N GLY A 58 -4.69 -2.36 12.03
CA GLY A 58 -4.93 -2.66 10.63
C GLY A 58 -4.55 -1.49 9.72
N PHE A 59 -4.81 -1.69 8.44
CA PHE A 59 -4.54 -0.72 7.39
C PHE A 59 -5.66 -0.70 6.37
N GLU A 60 -5.79 0.41 5.70
CA GLU A 60 -6.72 0.57 4.58
C GLU A 60 -6.08 1.36 3.44
N LEU A 61 -6.65 1.23 2.25
CA LEU A 61 -6.29 2.02 1.07
C LEU A 61 -7.45 2.07 0.08
N ASN A 62 -7.41 3.07 -0.79
CA ASN A 62 -8.30 3.16 -1.96
C ASN A 62 -7.49 2.98 -3.23
N VAL A 63 -8.05 2.28 -4.20
CA VAL A 63 -7.40 2.01 -5.49
C VAL A 63 -8.40 2.03 -6.63
N TYR A 64 -8.05 2.69 -7.73
CA TYR A 64 -8.85 2.67 -8.94
C TYR A 64 -9.10 1.23 -9.42
N LYS A 65 -10.36 0.93 -9.78
CA LYS A 65 -10.79 -0.36 -10.36
C LYS A 65 -9.97 -0.77 -11.58
N THR A 66 -9.43 0.21 -12.30
CA THR A 66 -8.65 0.05 -13.53
C THR A 66 -7.16 -0.25 -13.29
N ASN A 67 -6.72 -0.40 -12.03
CA ASN A 67 -5.33 -0.66 -11.69
C ASN A 67 -5.11 -2.09 -11.12
N PRO A 68 -5.26 -3.14 -11.96
CA PRO A 68 -5.18 -4.53 -11.52
C PRO A 68 -3.81 -4.88 -10.93
N ARG A 69 -2.75 -4.20 -11.36
CA ARG A 69 -1.39 -4.38 -10.83
C ARG A 69 -1.29 -3.96 -9.36
N ALA A 70 -1.85 -2.80 -9.01
CA ALA A 70 -1.86 -2.35 -7.61
C ALA A 70 -2.75 -3.26 -6.76
N ILE A 71 -3.94 -3.60 -7.25
CA ILE A 71 -4.87 -4.52 -6.56
C ILE A 71 -4.16 -5.85 -6.25
N HIS A 72 -3.53 -6.48 -7.24
CA HIS A 72 -2.79 -7.72 -7.04
C HIS A 72 -1.64 -7.59 -6.04
N CYS A 73 -0.92 -6.45 -6.07
CA CYS A 73 0.12 -6.16 -5.09
C CYS A 73 -0.43 -6.11 -3.65
N TYR A 74 -1.61 -5.52 -3.44
CA TYR A 74 -2.26 -5.43 -2.14
C TYR A 74 -2.83 -6.79 -1.67
N GLU A 75 -3.46 -7.54 -2.56
CA GLU A 75 -3.94 -8.90 -2.28
C GLU A 75 -2.78 -9.83 -1.85
N ASN A 76 -1.63 -9.73 -2.51
CA ASN A 76 -0.44 -10.52 -2.19
C ASN A 76 0.13 -10.26 -0.78
N VAL A 77 -0.21 -9.14 -0.15
CA VAL A 77 0.18 -8.82 1.23
C VAL A 77 -1.00 -8.90 2.21
N GLY A 78 -2.13 -9.46 1.77
CA GLY A 78 -3.26 -9.82 2.62
C GLY A 78 -4.41 -8.81 2.65
N PHE A 79 -4.37 -7.74 1.86
CA PHE A 79 -5.53 -6.86 1.75
C PHE A 79 -6.69 -7.57 1.05
N VAL A 80 -7.90 -7.28 1.50
CA VAL A 80 -9.13 -7.77 0.88
C VAL A 80 -9.98 -6.62 0.39
N ASN A 81 -10.65 -6.80 -0.74
CA ASN A 81 -11.65 -5.86 -1.25
C ASN A 81 -12.88 -5.86 -0.32
N VAL A 82 -13.26 -4.69 0.19
CA VAL A 82 -14.41 -4.51 1.09
C VAL A 82 -15.57 -3.73 0.47
N GLY A 83 -15.48 -3.41 -0.82
CA GLY A 83 -16.51 -2.71 -1.58
C GLY A 83 -16.03 -1.43 -2.25
N SER A 84 -16.95 -0.50 -2.48
CA SER A 84 -16.68 0.79 -3.10
C SER A 84 -15.72 1.64 -2.26
N GLY A 85 -14.81 2.31 -2.95
CA GLY A 85 -13.88 3.27 -2.36
C GLY A 85 -14.48 4.64 -2.08
N LYS A 86 -13.59 5.62 -1.88
CA LYS A 86 -13.96 7.04 -1.67
C LYS A 86 -14.74 7.60 -2.87
N GLU A 87 -14.33 7.25 -4.08
CA GLU A 87 -15.01 7.61 -5.32
C GLU A 87 -15.66 6.38 -5.97
N ASP A 88 -16.64 6.60 -6.87
CA ASP A 88 -17.37 5.50 -7.54
C ASP A 88 -16.45 4.57 -8.34
N ASP A 89 -15.30 5.05 -8.82
CA ASP A 89 -14.33 4.28 -9.59
C ASP A 89 -13.25 3.61 -8.74
N ASP A 90 -13.32 3.73 -7.41
CA ASP A 90 -12.38 3.15 -6.47
C ASP A 90 -12.90 1.85 -5.84
N ILE A 91 -11.95 1.05 -5.39
CA ILE A 91 -12.13 -0.09 -4.52
C ILE A 91 -11.51 0.28 -3.17
N HIS A 92 -12.27 0.10 -2.09
CA HIS A 92 -11.72 0.13 -0.74
C HIS A 92 -11.14 -1.25 -0.42
N MET A 93 -9.88 -1.29 0.03
CA MET A 93 -9.26 -2.52 0.50
C MET A 93 -8.78 -2.36 1.95
N MET A 94 -8.94 -3.40 2.75
CA MET A 94 -8.51 -3.43 4.15
C MET A 94 -7.61 -4.63 4.46
N LEU A 95 -6.68 -4.42 5.38
CA LEU A 95 -5.89 -5.45 6.05
C LEU A 95 -6.13 -5.30 7.56
N LYS A 96 -6.64 -6.35 8.20
CA LYS A 96 -6.81 -6.39 9.66
C LYS A 96 -5.79 -7.34 10.28
N LYS A 97 -5.36 -7.01 11.50
CA LYS A 97 -4.47 -7.85 12.30
C LYS A 97 -5.18 -9.12 12.78
#